data_AF-A0A3B9T5V3-F1
#
_entry.id   AF-A0A3B9T5V3-F1
#
_cell.length_a   1.000
_cell.length_b   1.000
_cell.length_c   1.000
_cell.angle_alpha   90.00
_cell.angle_beta   90.00
_cell.angle_gamma   90.00
#
_symmetry.space_group_name_H-M   'P 1'
#
loop_
_entity.id
_entity.type
_entity.pdbx_description
1 polymer ?
#
loop_
_entity_poly.entity_id
_entity_poly.type
_entity_poly.pdbx_seq_one_letter_code
_entity_poly.pdbx_strand_id
1 'polypeptide(L)'
;VKAQLDALTQQNTEQQMQSAQVQGLIAQNTEAQVQQAIAEHMAGDEVQQRLQQASAGAQSLIALKTQLDSYNAFYLGLQQYTAGVAQAASGAAELNAGTARLCDGAAQLDQGAADLQSGAVQIQSGAGALQSGASQLQNGASQLYDGILQLDNGAPALKTGVTKLRDGAMKLSDGLLEFDEKGIQKITKLLDGDLSNIAARMRATVDVSKHYNSFSGKSDQMNGKVRFVYRTDEIK
;
A
#
# COMPACT_ATOMS: atom_id res chain seq x y z
N VAL A 1 142.71 19.13 -67.94
CA VAL A 1 142.38 19.82 -66.67
C VAL A 1 140.92 20.25 -66.62
N LYS A 2 140.43 21.14 -67.50
CA LYS A 2 139.02 21.62 -67.48
C LYS A 2 137.98 20.48 -67.52
N ALA A 3 138.05 19.62 -68.53
CA ALA A 3 137.10 18.48 -68.68
C ALA A 3 137.15 17.46 -67.53
N GLN A 4 138.31 17.24 -66.91
CA GLN A 4 138.45 16.35 -65.76
C GLN A 4 137.91 17.00 -64.48
N LEU A 5 138.10 18.31 -64.33
CA LEU A 5 137.52 19.09 -63.24
C LEU A 5 135.98 19.08 -63.36
N ASP A 6 135.44 19.27 -64.56
CA ASP A 6 133.99 19.23 -64.82
C ASP A 6 133.40 17.84 -64.48
N ALA A 7 134.06 16.75 -64.90
CA ALA A 7 133.63 15.38 -64.62
C ALA A 7 133.70 15.01 -63.14
N LEU A 8 134.78 15.41 -62.44
CA LEU A 8 134.92 15.19 -61.00
C LEU A 8 133.89 16.01 -60.22
N THR A 9 133.60 17.23 -60.68
CA THR A 9 132.54 18.08 -60.11
C THR A 9 131.19 17.38 -60.25
N GLN A 10 130.87 16.88 -61.44
CA GLN A 10 129.63 16.14 -61.71
C GLN A 10 129.49 14.88 -60.85
N GLN A 11 130.53 14.04 -60.75
CA GLN A 11 130.54 12.83 -59.94
C GLN A 11 130.36 13.13 -58.44
N ASN A 12 131.05 14.17 -57.94
CA ASN A 12 130.97 14.56 -56.54
C ASN A 12 129.58 15.15 -56.20
N THR A 13 128.99 15.88 -57.15
CA THR A 13 127.59 16.33 -57.05
C THR A 13 126.61 15.17 -57.02
N GLU A 14 126.76 14.17 -57.90
CA GLU A 14 125.90 12.97 -57.90
C GLU A 14 126.00 12.18 -56.59
N GLN A 15 127.21 12.00 -56.03
CA GLN A 15 127.40 11.35 -54.73
C GLN A 15 126.78 12.15 -53.58
N GLN A 16 126.91 13.48 -53.58
CA GLN A 16 126.27 14.33 -52.57
C GLN A 16 124.74 14.24 -52.66
N MET A 17 124.17 14.27 -53.87
CA MET A 17 122.73 14.12 -54.09
C MET A 17 122.17 12.76 -53.67
N GLN A 18 122.98 11.70 -53.77
CA GLN A 18 122.62 10.35 -53.32
C GLN A 18 122.90 10.11 -51.82
N SER A 19 123.50 11.07 -51.12
CA SER A 19 123.77 10.93 -49.69
C SER A 19 122.47 10.85 -48.88
N ALA A 20 122.47 10.05 -47.81
CA ALA A 20 121.31 9.90 -46.93
C ALA A 20 120.85 11.22 -46.30
N GLN A 21 121.78 12.15 -46.06
CA GLN A 21 121.46 13.50 -45.57
C GLN A 21 120.68 14.31 -46.61
N VAL A 22 121.13 14.33 -47.87
CA VAL A 22 120.44 15.08 -48.94
C VAL A 22 119.09 14.45 -49.26
N GLN A 23 119.00 13.12 -49.32
CA GLN A 23 117.71 12.43 -49.51
C GLN A 23 116.73 12.66 -48.35
N GLY A 24 117.21 12.67 -47.10
CA GLY A 24 116.41 12.98 -45.93
C GLY A 24 115.89 14.42 -45.94
N LEU A 25 116.72 15.39 -46.34
CA LEU A 25 116.33 16.79 -46.54
C LEU A 25 115.29 16.94 -47.65
N ILE A 26 115.45 16.24 -48.78
CA ILE A 26 114.47 16.23 -49.87
C ILE A 26 113.14 15.67 -49.40
N ALA A 27 113.13 14.56 -48.67
CA ALA A 27 111.91 13.97 -48.13
C ALA A 27 111.21 14.91 -47.14
N GLN A 28 111.95 15.49 -46.18
CA GLN A 28 111.41 16.49 -45.26
C GLN A 28 110.84 17.72 -45.98
N ASN A 29 111.57 18.27 -46.95
CA ASN A 29 111.07 19.42 -47.72
C ASN A 29 109.86 19.05 -48.57
N THR A 30 109.82 17.85 -49.16
CA THR A 30 108.69 17.39 -49.97
C THR A 30 107.45 17.22 -49.09
N GLU A 31 107.59 16.59 -47.93
CA GLU A 31 106.49 16.42 -46.98
C GLU A 31 106.00 17.78 -46.45
N ALA A 32 106.91 18.71 -46.12
CA ALA A 32 106.55 20.06 -45.71
C ALA A 32 105.82 20.84 -46.83
N GLN A 33 106.29 20.75 -48.08
CA GLN A 33 105.64 21.39 -49.23
C GLN A 33 104.27 20.79 -49.53
N VAL A 34 104.11 19.47 -49.42
CA VAL A 34 102.81 18.80 -49.58
C VAL A 34 101.86 19.22 -48.47
N GLN A 35 102.29 19.23 -47.21
CA GLN A 35 101.47 19.71 -46.09
C GLN A 35 101.07 21.17 -46.26
N GLN A 36 101.99 22.02 -46.72
CA GLN A 36 101.72 23.42 -47.00
C GLN A 36 100.70 23.58 -48.15
N ALA A 37 100.86 22.85 -49.26
CA ALA A 37 99.92 22.90 -50.38
C ALA A 37 98.52 22.42 -49.99
N ILE A 38 98.42 21.37 -49.17
CA ILE A 38 97.13 20.90 -48.62
C ILE A 38 96.51 21.99 -47.72
N ALA A 39 97.30 22.61 -46.85
CA ALA A 39 96.83 23.67 -45.97
C ALA A 39 96.35 24.90 -46.78
N GLU A 40 97.08 25.29 -47.83
CA GLU A 40 96.71 26.38 -48.74
C GLU A 40 95.43 26.06 -49.52
N HIS A 41 95.29 24.84 -50.06
CA HIS A 41 94.08 24.42 -50.76
C HIS A 41 92.87 24.30 -49.83
N MET A 42 93.05 23.85 -48.58
CA MET A 42 92.00 23.84 -47.57
C MET A 42 91.59 25.25 -47.11
N ALA A 43 92.55 26.18 -47.08
CA ALA A 43 92.30 27.58 -46.78
C ALA A 43 91.71 28.34 -47.97
N GLY A 44 91.78 27.77 -49.18
CA GLY A 44 91.27 28.37 -50.41
C GLY A 44 89.75 28.58 -50.40
N ASP A 45 89.32 29.63 -51.08
CA ASP A 45 87.93 30.11 -51.09
C ASP A 45 86.92 29.02 -51.52
N GLU A 46 87.28 28.16 -52.48
CA GLU A 46 86.38 27.12 -53.00
C GLU A 46 86.09 26.03 -51.97
N VAL A 47 87.10 25.52 -51.27
CA VAL A 47 86.92 24.51 -50.22
C VAL A 47 86.16 25.11 -49.04
N GLN A 48 86.48 26.33 -48.64
CA GLN A 48 85.75 27.04 -47.60
C GLN A 48 84.29 27.27 -47.96
N GLN A 49 83.98 27.69 -49.19
CA GLN A 49 82.59 27.87 -49.66
C GLN A 49 81.81 26.56 -49.64
N ARG A 50 82.41 25.45 -50.11
CA ARG A 50 81.75 24.15 -50.07
C ARG A 50 81.50 23.67 -48.65
N LEU A 51 82.44 23.89 -47.74
CA LEU A 51 82.27 23.56 -46.32
C LEU A 51 81.17 24.40 -45.67
N GLN A 52 81.10 25.70 -45.99
CA GLN A 52 80.02 26.59 -45.54
C GLN A 52 78.65 26.18 -46.10
N GLN A 53 78.56 25.79 -47.38
CA GLN A 53 77.32 25.28 -47.95
C GLN A 53 76.88 23.96 -47.30
N ALA A 54 77.81 23.04 -47.08
CA ALA A 54 77.52 21.77 -46.41
C ALA A 54 77.04 22.00 -44.97
N SER A 55 77.67 22.92 -44.23
CA SER A 55 77.26 23.24 -42.87
C SER A 55 75.88 23.92 -42.81
N ALA A 56 75.60 24.84 -43.73
CA ALA A 56 74.27 25.46 -43.86
C ALA A 56 73.18 24.43 -44.23
N GLY A 57 73.50 23.48 -45.12
CA GLY A 57 72.62 22.37 -45.47
C GLY A 57 72.34 21.46 -44.27
N ALA A 58 73.37 21.11 -43.49
CA ALA A 58 73.21 20.32 -42.26
C ALA A 58 72.35 21.04 -41.22
N GLN A 59 72.55 22.35 -41.03
CA GLN A 59 71.70 23.18 -40.15
C GLN A 59 70.24 23.21 -40.62
N SER A 60 70.01 23.29 -41.92
CA SER A 60 68.64 23.25 -42.49
C SER A 60 67.95 21.91 -42.24
N LEU A 61 68.67 20.80 -42.36
CA LEU A 61 68.15 19.46 -42.03
C LEU A 61 67.83 19.30 -40.55
N ILE A 62 68.69 19.84 -39.67
CA ILE A 62 68.45 19.85 -38.22
C ILE A 62 67.16 20.64 -37.92
N ALA A 63 66.99 21.84 -38.50
CA ALA A 63 65.79 22.65 -38.32
C ALA A 63 64.52 21.93 -38.79
N LEU A 64 64.57 21.28 -39.96
CA LEU A 64 63.45 20.50 -40.48
C LEU A 64 63.10 19.31 -39.57
N LYS A 65 64.10 18.61 -39.04
CA LYS A 65 63.90 17.52 -38.09
C LYS A 65 63.20 18.01 -36.81
N THR A 66 63.65 19.14 -36.25
CA THR A 66 63.01 19.77 -35.09
C THR A 66 61.55 20.17 -35.37
N GLN A 67 61.27 20.68 -36.57
CA GLN A 67 59.91 21.00 -36.98
C GLN A 67 59.04 19.74 -37.10
N LEU A 68 59.58 18.66 -37.68
CA LEU A 68 58.88 17.37 -37.79
C LEU A 68 58.58 16.76 -36.41
N ASP A 69 59.52 16.86 -35.47
CA ASP A 69 59.32 16.41 -34.09
C ASP A 69 58.20 17.21 -33.41
N SER A 70 58.13 18.52 -33.66
CA SER A 70 57.06 19.37 -33.16
C SER A 70 55.69 18.99 -33.75
N TYR A 71 55.62 18.69 -35.05
CA TYR A 71 54.39 18.19 -35.68
C TYR A 71 53.96 16.83 -35.13
N ASN A 72 54.91 15.92 -34.90
CA ASN A 72 54.63 14.62 -34.31
C ASN A 72 54.07 14.77 -32.89
N ALA A 73 54.67 15.65 -32.07
CA ALA A 73 54.15 15.97 -30.74
C ALA A 73 52.73 16.57 -30.80
N PHE A 74 52.48 17.49 -31.72
CA PHE A 74 51.14 18.06 -31.93
C PHE A 74 50.12 17.01 -32.36
N TYR A 75 50.47 16.13 -33.30
CA TYR A 75 49.60 15.06 -33.78
C TYR A 75 49.23 14.09 -32.65
N LEU A 76 50.21 13.67 -31.84
CA LEU A 76 49.95 12.83 -30.66
C LEU A 76 49.05 13.55 -29.65
N GLY A 77 49.26 14.84 -29.42
CA GLY A 77 48.40 15.66 -28.58
C GLY A 77 46.96 15.74 -29.11
N LEU A 78 46.78 15.87 -30.43
CA LEU A 78 45.46 15.87 -31.06
C LEU A 78 44.79 14.51 -30.93
N GLN A 79 45.51 13.40 -31.12
CA GLN A 79 44.97 12.06 -30.88
C GLN A 79 44.49 11.91 -29.44
N GLN A 80 45.30 12.33 -28.46
CA GLN A 80 44.92 12.28 -27.05
C GLN A 80 43.71 13.17 -26.72
N TYR A 81 43.66 14.38 -27.30
CA TYR A 81 42.50 15.26 -27.18
C TYR A 81 41.23 14.61 -27.75
N THR A 82 41.28 14.04 -28.95
CA THR A 82 40.12 13.38 -29.57
C THR A 82 39.65 12.18 -28.77
N ALA A 83 40.57 11.41 -28.17
CA ALA A 83 40.22 10.33 -27.26
C ALA A 83 39.52 10.85 -25.99
N GLY A 84 40.01 11.95 -25.41
CA GLY A 84 39.38 12.61 -24.27
C GLY A 84 37.98 13.14 -24.59
N VAL A 85 37.78 13.73 -25.77
CA VAL A 85 36.45 14.17 -26.25
C VAL A 85 35.51 12.98 -26.43
N ALA A 86 35.98 11.88 -27.01
CA ALA A 86 35.17 10.68 -27.15
C ALA A 86 34.76 10.10 -25.79
N GLN A 87 35.67 10.08 -24.82
CA GLN A 87 35.36 9.65 -23.46
C GLN A 87 34.34 10.56 -22.77
N ALA A 88 34.47 11.88 -22.93
CA ALA A 88 33.51 12.85 -22.40
C ALA A 88 32.12 12.69 -23.04
N ALA A 89 32.05 12.43 -24.34
CA ALA A 89 30.80 12.16 -25.04
C ALA A 89 30.11 10.89 -24.53
N SER A 90 30.87 9.81 -24.33
CA SER A 90 30.35 8.57 -23.73
C SER A 90 29.83 8.81 -22.31
N GLY A 91 30.59 9.53 -21.46
CA GLY A 91 30.16 9.88 -20.12
C GLY A 91 28.89 10.73 -20.09
N ALA A 92 28.74 11.67 -21.03
CA ALA A 92 27.52 12.47 -21.17
C ALA A 92 26.32 11.61 -21.59
N ALA A 93 26.52 10.63 -22.48
CA ALA A 93 25.47 9.70 -22.89
C ALA A 93 25.03 8.80 -21.71
N GLU A 94 25.98 8.28 -20.93
CA GLU A 94 25.70 7.50 -19.72
C GLU A 94 24.94 8.32 -18.67
N LEU A 95 25.34 9.58 -18.46
CA LEU A 95 24.66 10.50 -17.56
C LEU A 95 23.21 10.72 -18.01
N ASN A 96 22.98 10.96 -19.31
CA ASN A 96 21.63 11.14 -19.85
C ASN A 96 20.75 9.89 -19.71
N ALA A 97 21.34 8.70 -19.88
CA ALA A 97 20.63 7.45 -19.61
C ALA A 97 20.35 7.25 -18.11
N GLY A 98 21.23 7.73 -17.24
CA GLY A 98 21.04 7.76 -15.79
C GLY A 98 19.89 8.69 -15.37
N THR A 99 19.84 9.90 -15.93
CA THR A 99 18.78 10.89 -15.63
C THR A 99 17.41 10.44 -16.14
N ALA A 100 17.34 9.81 -17.31
CA ALA A 100 16.11 9.20 -17.80
C ALA A 100 15.57 8.14 -16.84
N ARG A 101 16.42 7.20 -16.40
CA ARG A 101 16.03 6.18 -15.40
C ARG A 101 15.60 6.78 -14.06
N LEU A 102 16.25 7.86 -13.62
CA LEU A 102 15.86 8.56 -12.41
C LEU A 102 14.47 9.22 -12.55
N CYS A 103 14.17 9.80 -13.72
CA CYS A 103 12.86 10.37 -14.01
C CYS A 103 11.77 9.30 -13.99
N ASP A 104 12.02 8.14 -14.62
CA ASP A 104 11.08 7.01 -14.61
C ASP A 104 10.84 6.51 -13.17
N GLY A 105 11.90 6.36 -12.38
CA GLY A 105 11.81 5.97 -10.98
C GLY A 105 11.05 6.98 -10.12
N ALA A 106 11.22 8.28 -10.37
CA ALA A 106 10.47 9.33 -9.69
C ALA A 106 8.97 9.28 -10.03
N ALA A 107 8.62 9.05 -11.30
CA ALA A 107 7.23 8.89 -11.73
C ALA A 107 6.58 7.64 -11.11
N GLN A 108 7.31 6.52 -11.02
CA GLN A 108 6.83 5.32 -10.33
C GLN A 108 6.60 5.56 -8.83
N LEU A 109 7.48 6.31 -8.17
CA LEU A 109 7.33 6.67 -6.77
C LEU A 109 6.10 7.56 -6.53
N ASP A 110 5.87 8.53 -7.41
CA ASP A 110 4.69 9.42 -7.36
C ASP A 110 3.39 8.61 -7.50
N GLN A 111 3.34 7.70 -8.47
CA GLN A 111 2.19 6.80 -8.63
C GLN A 111 1.99 5.91 -7.39
N GLY A 112 3.06 5.33 -6.83
CA GLY A 112 2.98 4.53 -5.62
C GLY A 112 2.48 5.34 -4.40
N ALA A 113 2.85 6.62 -4.31
CA ALA A 113 2.36 7.52 -3.26
C ALA A 113 0.87 7.84 -3.43
N ALA A 114 0.40 8.05 -4.66
CA ALA A 114 -1.02 8.23 -4.97
C ALA A 114 -1.85 6.98 -4.63
N ASP A 115 -1.34 5.79 -4.96
CA ASP A 115 -1.98 4.52 -4.62
C ASP A 115 -2.08 4.33 -3.09
N LEU A 116 -1.01 4.64 -2.36
CA LEU A 116 -1.00 4.60 -0.90
C LEU A 116 -2.01 5.57 -0.28
N GLN A 117 -2.10 6.79 -0.82
CA GLN A 117 -3.09 7.77 -0.38
C GLN A 117 -4.53 7.26 -0.59
N SER A 118 -4.81 6.68 -1.76
CA SER A 118 -6.11 6.07 -2.07
C SER A 118 -6.44 4.94 -1.09
N GLY A 119 -5.49 4.05 -0.83
CA GLY A 119 -5.63 2.98 0.17
C GLY A 119 -5.91 3.51 1.58
N ALA A 120 -5.23 4.58 1.99
CA ALA A 120 -5.46 5.22 3.30
C ALA A 120 -6.89 5.79 3.43
N VAL A 121 -7.41 6.41 2.37
CA VAL A 121 -8.81 6.91 2.33
C VAL A 121 -9.81 5.75 2.44
N GLN A 122 -9.55 4.63 1.75
CA GLN A 122 -10.41 3.43 1.85
C GLN A 122 -10.41 2.85 3.27
N ILE A 123 -9.23 2.75 3.90
CA ILE A 123 -9.11 2.29 5.30
C ILE A 123 -9.88 3.22 6.25
N GLN A 124 -9.74 4.53 6.09
CA GLN A 124 -10.47 5.51 6.90
C GLN A 124 -11.98 5.34 6.76
N SER A 125 -12.48 5.18 5.53
CA SER A 125 -13.90 4.94 5.27
C SER A 125 -14.37 3.62 5.89
N GLY A 126 -13.59 2.55 5.76
CA GLY A 126 -13.88 1.25 6.37
C GLY A 126 -13.93 1.32 7.90
N ALA A 127 -13.00 2.04 8.53
CA ALA A 127 -13.00 2.27 9.97
C ALA A 127 -14.25 3.04 10.44
N GLY A 128 -14.67 4.06 9.70
CA GLY A 128 -15.91 4.79 9.98
C GLY A 128 -17.17 3.93 9.87
N ALA A 129 -17.22 3.05 8.87
CA ALA A 129 -18.31 2.09 8.72
C ALA A 129 -18.34 1.06 9.87
N LEU A 130 -17.18 0.55 10.28
CA LEU A 130 -17.06 -0.38 11.41
C LEU A 130 -17.50 0.27 12.72
N GLN A 131 -17.09 1.52 12.98
CA GLN A 131 -17.52 2.29 14.15
C GLN A 131 -19.05 2.44 14.17
N SER A 132 -19.65 2.81 13.03
CA SER A 132 -21.10 2.97 12.91
C SER A 132 -21.84 1.65 13.18
N GLY A 133 -21.35 0.55 12.60
CA GLY A 133 -21.90 -0.79 12.84
C GLY A 133 -21.78 -1.22 14.30
N ALA A 134 -20.66 -0.93 14.96
CA ALA A 134 -20.48 -1.21 16.39
C ALA A 134 -21.48 -0.43 17.27
N SER A 135 -21.72 0.86 16.97
CA SER A 135 -22.73 1.65 17.66
C SER A 135 -24.16 1.13 17.44
N GLN A 136 -24.48 0.68 16.22
CA GLN A 136 -25.77 0.05 15.94
C GLN A 136 -25.95 -1.25 16.73
N LEU A 137 -24.91 -2.09 16.78
CA LEU A 137 -24.93 -3.33 17.55
C LEU A 137 -25.11 -3.06 19.05
N GLN A 138 -24.41 -2.07 19.59
CA GLN A 138 -24.56 -1.66 20.99
C GLN A 138 -26.00 -1.23 21.29
N ASN A 139 -26.60 -0.40 20.43
CA ASN A 139 -27.98 0.06 20.59
C ASN A 139 -28.97 -1.13 20.53
N GLY A 140 -28.80 -2.03 19.56
CA GLY A 140 -29.63 -3.23 19.44
C GLY A 140 -29.51 -4.15 20.65
N ALA A 141 -28.29 -4.31 21.20
CA ALA A 141 -28.06 -5.07 22.43
C ALA A 141 -28.77 -4.44 23.65
N SER A 142 -28.75 -3.11 23.77
CA SER A 142 -29.49 -2.40 24.82
C SER A 142 -31.00 -2.60 24.70
N GLN A 143 -31.54 -2.49 23.48
CA GLN A 143 -32.98 -2.72 23.23
C GLN A 143 -33.39 -4.16 23.55
N LEU A 144 -32.56 -5.14 23.18
CA LEU A 144 -32.80 -6.54 23.51
C LEU A 144 -32.81 -6.74 25.03
N TYR A 145 -31.85 -6.15 25.74
CA TYR A 145 -31.79 -6.21 27.20
C TYR A 145 -33.04 -5.61 27.85
N ASP A 146 -33.49 -4.44 27.40
CA ASP A 146 -34.72 -3.82 27.91
C ASP A 146 -35.95 -4.70 27.65
N GLY A 147 -36.05 -5.33 26.48
CA GLY A 147 -37.11 -6.26 26.14
C GLY A 147 -37.11 -7.51 27.03
N ILE A 148 -35.92 -8.04 27.38
CA ILE A 148 -35.78 -9.15 28.33
C ILE A 148 -36.28 -8.73 29.71
N LEU A 149 -35.94 -7.52 30.20
CA LEU A 149 -36.43 -7.02 31.48
C LEU A 149 -37.96 -6.83 31.49
N GLN A 150 -38.55 -6.35 30.39
CA GLN A 150 -40.00 -6.24 30.29
C GLN A 150 -40.69 -7.61 30.36
N LEU A 151 -40.14 -8.60 29.66
CA LEU A 151 -40.65 -9.97 29.69
C LEU A 151 -40.54 -10.58 31.09
N ASP A 152 -39.39 -10.42 31.75
CA ASP A 152 -39.15 -10.92 33.11
C ASP A 152 -40.14 -10.28 34.12
N ASN A 153 -40.36 -8.97 34.02
CA ASN A 153 -41.34 -8.27 34.86
C ASN A 153 -42.79 -8.66 34.58
N GLY A 154 -43.14 -8.99 33.33
CA GLY A 154 -44.50 -9.37 32.93
C GLY A 154 -44.86 -10.83 33.27
N ALA A 155 -43.87 -11.73 33.29
CA ALA A 155 -44.09 -13.15 33.49
C ALA A 155 -44.77 -13.49 34.84
N PRO A 156 -44.43 -12.85 35.99
CA PRO A 156 -45.14 -13.04 37.25
C PRO A 156 -46.62 -12.64 37.19
N ALA A 157 -46.94 -11.51 36.54
CA ALA A 157 -48.31 -11.04 36.41
C ALA A 157 -49.16 -12.00 35.57
N LEU A 158 -48.59 -12.52 34.47
CA LEU A 158 -49.23 -13.55 33.66
C LEU A 158 -49.47 -14.82 34.47
N LYS A 159 -48.46 -15.30 35.21
CA LYS A 159 -48.58 -16.47 36.10
C LYS A 159 -49.69 -16.29 37.13
N THR A 160 -49.77 -15.12 37.76
CA THR A 160 -50.84 -14.77 38.71
C THR A 160 -52.21 -14.76 38.03
N GLY A 161 -52.33 -14.17 36.83
CA GLY A 161 -53.56 -14.15 36.05
C GLY A 161 -54.06 -15.55 35.71
N VAL A 162 -53.18 -16.42 35.22
CA VAL A 162 -53.49 -17.83 34.94
C VAL A 162 -53.94 -18.57 36.21
N THR A 163 -53.27 -18.33 37.34
CA THR A 163 -53.67 -18.91 38.64
C THR A 163 -55.06 -18.45 39.05
N LYS A 164 -55.36 -17.16 38.95
CA LYS A 164 -56.68 -16.60 39.28
C LYS A 164 -57.78 -17.15 38.37
N LEU A 165 -57.49 -17.30 37.07
CA LEU A 165 -58.44 -17.87 36.10
C LEU A 165 -58.78 -19.32 36.47
N ARG A 166 -57.75 -20.13 36.77
CA ARG A 166 -57.94 -21.51 37.26
C ARG A 166 -58.79 -21.55 38.52
N ASP A 167 -58.47 -20.71 39.50
CA ASP A 167 -59.20 -20.68 40.78
C ASP A 167 -60.65 -20.23 40.60
N GLY A 168 -60.91 -19.26 39.72
CA GLY A 168 -62.27 -18.86 39.35
C GLY A 168 -63.06 -19.96 38.65
N ALA A 169 -62.41 -20.72 37.75
CA ALA A 169 -63.03 -21.86 37.07
C ALA A 169 -63.40 -22.98 38.06
N MET A 170 -62.53 -23.28 39.04
CA MET A 170 -62.85 -24.24 40.11
C MET A 170 -64.04 -23.77 40.96
N LYS A 171 -64.04 -22.50 41.38
CA LYS A 171 -65.17 -21.93 42.14
C LYS A 171 -66.49 -21.98 41.37
N LEU A 172 -66.46 -21.71 40.06
CA LEU A 172 -67.65 -21.82 39.21
C LEU A 172 -68.14 -23.27 39.15
N SER A 173 -67.23 -24.22 38.98
CA SER A 173 -67.56 -25.65 39.00
C SER A 173 -68.20 -26.07 40.32
N ASP A 174 -67.59 -25.67 41.45
CA ASP A 174 -68.12 -25.97 42.79
C ASP A 174 -69.51 -25.35 43.00
N GLY A 175 -69.69 -24.10 42.56
CA GLY A 175 -70.99 -23.41 42.65
C GLY A 175 -72.07 -24.05 41.77
N LEU A 176 -71.71 -24.60 40.60
CA LEU A 176 -72.64 -25.35 39.75
C LEU A 176 -73.06 -26.67 40.41
N LEU A 177 -72.12 -27.39 41.05
CA LEU A 177 -72.44 -28.58 41.84
C LEU A 177 -73.36 -28.25 43.02
N GLU A 178 -73.06 -27.18 43.76
CA GLU A 178 -73.89 -26.74 44.87
C GLU A 178 -75.29 -26.30 44.41
N PHE A 179 -75.39 -25.57 43.29
CA PHE A 179 -76.66 -25.15 42.72
C PHE A 179 -77.51 -26.35 42.27
N ASP A 180 -76.89 -27.37 41.68
CA ASP A 180 -77.58 -28.61 41.33
C ASP A 180 -78.07 -29.34 42.60
N GLU A 181 -77.17 -29.62 43.55
CA GLU A 181 -77.49 -30.40 44.76
C GLU A 181 -78.49 -29.70 45.67
N LYS A 182 -78.28 -28.40 45.93
CA LYS A 182 -79.09 -27.64 46.90
C LYS A 182 -80.26 -26.93 46.26
N GLY A 183 -80.16 -26.52 45.00
CA GLY A 183 -81.24 -25.85 44.28
C GLY A 183 -82.11 -26.85 43.54
N ILE A 184 -81.58 -27.42 42.46
CA ILE A 184 -82.35 -28.23 41.51
C ILE A 184 -82.88 -29.51 42.16
N GLN A 185 -82.03 -30.26 42.85
CA GLN A 185 -82.44 -31.54 43.45
C GLN A 185 -83.41 -31.36 44.61
N LYS A 186 -83.25 -30.32 45.46
CA LYS A 186 -84.22 -30.03 46.52
C LYS A 186 -85.58 -29.63 45.98
N ILE A 187 -85.62 -28.76 44.97
CA ILE A 187 -86.88 -28.39 44.29
C ILE A 187 -87.52 -29.64 43.70
N THR A 188 -86.75 -30.47 43.00
CA THR A 188 -87.23 -31.74 42.42
C THR A 188 -87.82 -32.67 43.49
N LYS A 189 -87.18 -32.79 44.66
CA LYS A 189 -87.69 -33.59 45.80
C LYS A 189 -88.94 -33.00 46.43
N LEU A 190 -89.01 -31.69 46.66
CA LEU A 190 -90.20 -31.02 47.22
C LEU A 190 -91.42 -31.15 46.31
N LEU A 191 -91.17 -31.18 45.00
CA LEU A 191 -92.20 -31.41 44.01
C LEU A 191 -92.57 -32.90 43.89
N ASP A 192 -91.90 -33.80 44.62
CA ASP A 192 -92.09 -35.26 44.67
C ASP A 192 -92.18 -35.92 43.29
N GLY A 193 -91.57 -35.29 42.27
CA GLY A 193 -91.75 -35.64 40.86
C GLY A 193 -93.16 -35.40 40.29
N ASP A 194 -94.09 -34.91 41.09
CA ASP A 194 -95.51 -34.74 40.76
C ASP A 194 -95.97 -33.29 40.93
N LEU A 195 -95.38 -32.44 40.08
CA LEU A 195 -95.86 -31.07 39.81
C LEU A 195 -97.36 -31.01 39.53
N SER A 196 -97.93 -32.08 38.96
CA SER A 196 -99.35 -32.17 38.63
C SER A 196 -100.20 -32.21 39.90
N ASN A 197 -99.77 -32.94 40.94
CA ASN A 197 -100.47 -32.99 42.21
C ASN A 197 -100.42 -31.66 42.98
N ILE A 198 -99.28 -30.95 42.96
CA ILE A 198 -99.19 -29.61 43.56
C ILE A 198 -100.05 -28.61 42.78
N ALA A 199 -100.00 -28.63 41.46
CA ALA A 199 -100.85 -27.79 40.62
C ALA A 199 -102.35 -28.10 40.83
N ALA A 200 -102.71 -29.37 40.99
CA ALA A 200 -104.07 -29.80 41.31
C ALA A 200 -104.52 -29.28 42.68
N ARG A 201 -103.69 -29.41 43.72
CA ARG A 201 -103.98 -28.87 45.07
C ARG A 201 -104.09 -27.36 45.06
N MET A 202 -103.21 -26.64 44.35
CA MET A 202 -103.33 -25.19 44.19
C MET A 202 -104.62 -24.79 43.47
N ARG A 203 -104.98 -25.47 42.37
CA ARG A 203 -106.25 -25.21 41.66
C ARG A 203 -107.47 -25.49 42.53
N ALA A 204 -107.48 -26.62 43.24
CA ALA A 204 -108.55 -26.96 44.18
C ALA A 204 -108.67 -25.90 45.29
N THR A 205 -107.54 -25.44 45.82
CA THR A 205 -107.50 -24.40 46.86
C THR A 205 -108.01 -23.06 46.33
N VAL A 206 -107.60 -22.67 45.12
CA VAL A 206 -108.11 -21.47 44.44
C VAL A 206 -109.61 -21.58 44.21
N ASP A 207 -110.11 -22.73 43.79
CA ASP A 207 -111.53 -22.93 43.55
C ASP A 207 -112.37 -22.84 44.84
N VAL A 208 -111.91 -23.46 45.93
CA VAL A 208 -112.52 -23.31 47.26
C VAL A 208 -112.54 -21.83 47.69
N SER A 209 -111.44 -21.11 47.49
CA SER A 209 -111.35 -19.70 47.91
C SER A 209 -112.31 -18.77 47.17
N LYS A 210 -112.72 -19.09 45.93
CA LYS A 210 -113.73 -18.32 45.19
C LYS A 210 -115.11 -18.42 45.84
N HIS A 211 -115.42 -19.57 46.44
CA HIS A 211 -116.74 -19.86 47.02
C HIS A 211 -116.80 -19.60 48.53
N TYR A 212 -115.65 -19.45 49.20
CA TYR A 212 -115.55 -19.23 50.64
C TYR A 212 -115.58 -17.73 51.00
N ASN A 213 -116.78 -17.20 51.27
CA ASN A 213 -117.00 -15.78 51.55
C ASN A 213 -117.29 -15.45 53.03
N SER A 214 -117.37 -16.44 53.93
CA SER A 214 -117.59 -16.24 55.37
C SER A 214 -117.02 -17.37 56.22
N PHE A 215 -116.34 -17.03 57.31
CA PHE A 215 -115.81 -17.99 58.29
C PHE A 215 -116.81 -18.31 59.41
N SER A 216 -117.65 -17.34 59.80
CA SER A 216 -118.60 -17.44 60.93
C SER A 216 -120.06 -17.65 60.50
N GLY A 217 -120.31 -17.92 59.21
CA GLY A 217 -121.65 -17.91 58.61
C GLY A 217 -122.12 -16.49 58.33
N LYS A 218 -122.65 -16.23 57.14
CA LYS A 218 -123.21 -14.91 56.76
C LYS A 218 -124.74 -14.97 56.77
N SER A 219 -125.38 -13.90 57.22
CA SER A 219 -126.82 -13.63 57.00
C SER A 219 -127.05 -13.12 55.57
N ASP A 220 -128.27 -13.25 55.05
CA ASP A 220 -128.63 -12.96 53.65
C ASP A 220 -128.39 -11.51 53.22
N GLN A 221 -128.26 -10.58 54.17
CA GLN A 221 -128.04 -9.15 53.90
C GLN A 221 -126.58 -8.66 54.07
N MET A 222 -125.61 -9.56 54.28
CA MET A 222 -124.18 -9.20 54.46
C MET A 222 -123.27 -9.65 53.31
N ASN A 223 -122.36 -8.75 52.90
CA ASN A 223 -121.24 -9.06 52.01
C ASN A 223 -119.97 -9.32 52.83
N GLY A 224 -119.38 -10.52 52.68
CA GLY A 224 -118.13 -10.92 53.32
C GLY A 224 -117.02 -11.18 52.30
N LYS A 225 -115.77 -10.90 52.69
CA LYS A 225 -114.58 -11.22 51.91
C LYS A 225 -113.55 -11.90 52.81
N VAL A 226 -113.14 -13.11 52.46
CA VAL A 226 -112.07 -13.85 53.16
C VAL A 226 -110.79 -13.74 52.33
N ARG A 227 -109.68 -13.39 52.97
CA ARG A 227 -108.35 -13.41 52.36
C ARG A 227 -107.59 -14.60 52.92
N PHE A 228 -107.22 -15.54 52.06
CA PHE A 228 -106.29 -16.59 52.42
C PHE A 228 -104.86 -16.06 52.32
N VAL A 229 -104.08 -16.25 53.38
CA VAL A 229 -102.65 -15.92 53.41
C VAL A 229 -101.91 -17.23 53.56
N TYR A 230 -101.19 -17.63 52.52
CA TYR A 230 -100.34 -18.82 52.55
C TYR A 230 -98.94 -18.40 52.97
N ARG A 231 -98.47 -18.99 54.07
CA ARG A 231 -97.08 -18.87 54.50
C ARG A 231 -96.41 -20.19 54.18
N THR A 232 -95.42 -20.16 53.29
CA THR A 232 -94.50 -21.28 53.10
C THR A 232 -93.31 -21.06 54.00
N ASP A 233 -92.74 -22.15 54.51
CA ASP A 233 -91.45 -22.08 55.17
C ASP A 233 -90.36 -21.70 54.14
N GLU A 234 -89.28 -21.10 54.63
CA GLU A 234 -88.10 -20.85 53.81
C GLU A 234 -87.56 -22.18 53.29
N ILE A 235 -87.25 -22.23 51.99
CA ILE A 235 -86.51 -23.35 51.42
C ILE A 235 -85.07 -23.22 51.94
N LYS A 236 -84.76 -23.91 53.04
CA LYS A 236 -83.39 -24.03 53.56
C LYS A 236 -82.60 -25.05 52.75
#